data_AF-A0A7X7AJ04-F1
#
_entry.id   AF-A0A7X7AJ04-F1
#
_cell.length_a   1.000
_cell.length_b   1.000
_cell.length_c   1.000
_cell.angle_alpha   90.00
_cell.angle_beta   90.00
_cell.angle_gamma   90.00
#
_symmetry.space_group_name_H-M   'P 1'
#
loop_
_entity.id
_entity.type
_entity.pdbx_description
1 polymer ?
#
loop_
_entity_poly.entity_id
_entity_poly.type
_entity_poly.pdbx_seq_one_letter_code
_entity_poly.pdbx_strand_id
1 'polypeptide(L)'
;MDLKIPQQYKSFEYEGDVEWRDIFSIWKSYEAYQRDWQKHWLERGFESWDDWRNNYVAPLEPEKHRWKIYRIKNANQDVPLIYAVPSRGWQEKCYAGQKTKMIKDILTHPTVAENEKVKLMIENFPYQTMLTGIINKERIVLIEGMHRALALAQMKNIKGDVLIALTQFEG
;
A
#
# COMPACT_ATOMS: atom_id res chain seq x y z
N MET A 1 -9.90 -20.36 6.42
CA MET A 1 -9.66 -20.56 4.98
C MET A 1 -8.30 -19.95 4.69
N ASP A 2 -7.41 -20.71 4.06
CA ASP A 2 -6.08 -20.22 3.73
C ASP A 2 -6.18 -19.19 2.60
N LEU A 3 -5.49 -18.07 2.77
CA LEU A 3 -5.46 -17.00 1.79
C LEU A 3 -4.69 -17.49 0.55
N LYS A 4 -5.36 -17.50 -0.60
CA LYS A 4 -4.76 -17.93 -1.87
C LYS A 4 -4.11 -16.73 -2.54
N ILE A 5 -2.77 -16.70 -2.53
CA ILE A 5 -2.00 -15.70 -3.28
C ILE A 5 -2.10 -16.02 -4.78
N PRO A 6 -2.47 -15.05 -5.63
CA PRO A 6 -2.52 -15.26 -7.08
C PRO A 6 -1.15 -15.67 -7.64
N GLN A 7 -1.14 -16.61 -8.58
CA GLN A 7 0.09 -17.27 -9.08
C GLN A 7 1.12 -16.30 -9.69
N GLN A 8 0.68 -15.11 -10.10
CA GLN A 8 1.56 -14.08 -10.66
C GLN A 8 2.51 -13.44 -9.63
N TYR A 9 2.22 -13.54 -8.33
CA TYR A 9 3.05 -12.99 -7.26
C TYR A 9 3.99 -14.08 -6.70
N LYS A 10 4.94 -14.52 -7.54
CA LYS A 10 5.72 -15.75 -7.33
C LYS A 10 6.71 -15.68 -6.17
N SER A 11 7.11 -14.47 -5.76
CA SER A 11 8.14 -14.28 -4.73
C SER A 11 7.57 -14.05 -3.33
N PHE A 12 6.25 -14.21 -3.16
CA PHE A 12 5.56 -14.02 -1.90
C PHE A 12 5.73 -15.27 -1.03
N GLU A 13 6.39 -15.10 0.11
CA GLU A 13 6.58 -16.14 1.12
C GLU A 13 5.76 -15.81 2.36
N TYR A 14 4.96 -16.75 2.84
CA TYR A 14 4.17 -16.56 4.04
C TYR A 14 5.06 -16.48 5.29
N GLU A 15 4.88 -15.45 6.12
CA GLU A 15 5.65 -15.23 7.35
C GLU A 15 4.81 -15.51 8.60
N GLY A 16 3.50 -15.26 8.57
CA GLY A 16 2.64 -15.47 9.73
C GLY A 16 1.29 -14.77 9.64
N ASP A 17 0.47 -15.02 10.66
CA ASP A 17 -0.76 -14.27 10.89
C ASP A 17 -0.44 -12.93 11.58
N VAL A 18 -1.27 -11.91 11.34
CA VAL A 18 -1.16 -10.61 11.99
C VAL A 18 -2.56 -10.09 12.30
N GLU A 19 -2.69 -9.22 13.30
CA GLU A 19 -3.97 -8.58 13.59
C GLU A 19 -4.03 -7.17 12.99
N TRP A 20 -5.23 -6.70 12.68
CA TRP A 20 -5.41 -5.37 12.10
C TRP A 20 -4.84 -4.26 13.00
N ARG A 21 -5.01 -4.36 14.33
CA ARG A 21 -4.44 -3.40 15.28
C ARG A 21 -2.93 -3.21 15.15
N ASP A 22 -2.20 -4.27 14.81
CA ASP A 22 -0.74 -4.20 14.65
C ASP A 22 -0.39 -3.51 13.34
N ILE A 23 -1.10 -3.83 12.26
CA ILE A 23 -0.97 -3.15 10.96
C ILE A 23 -1.24 -1.65 11.13
N PHE A 24 -2.33 -1.30 11.82
CA PHE A 24 -2.76 0.07 12.06
C PHE A 24 -1.77 0.84 12.93
N SER A 25 -1.22 0.21 13.98
CA SER A 25 -0.14 0.77 14.80
C SER A 25 1.10 1.11 13.98
N ILE A 26 1.48 0.22 13.06
CA ILE A 26 2.62 0.47 12.16
C ILE A 26 2.35 1.69 11.27
N TRP A 27 1.16 1.80 10.67
CA TRP A 27 0.79 2.99 9.89
C TRP A 27 0.90 4.27 10.74
N LYS A 28 0.37 4.24 11.97
CA LYS A 28 0.40 5.37 12.89
C LYS A 28 1.82 5.82 13.18
N SER A 29 2.71 4.86 13.44
CA SER A 29 4.12 5.15 13.74
C SER A 29 4.83 5.88 12.60
N TYR A 30 4.46 5.59 11.35
CA TYR A 30 5.02 6.28 10.18
C TYR A 30 4.38 7.63 9.89
N GLU A 31 3.08 7.82 10.16
CA GLU A 31 2.33 8.95 9.62
C GLU A 31 1.92 10.01 10.63
N ALA A 32 1.54 9.62 11.85
CA ALA A 32 0.84 10.51 12.78
C ALA A 32 1.69 11.70 13.27
N TYR A 33 3.01 11.60 13.16
CA TYR A 33 3.94 12.66 13.56
C TYR A 33 4.40 13.54 12.38
N GLN A 34 4.01 13.21 11.14
CA GLN A 34 4.40 14.00 9.97
C GLN A 34 3.45 15.18 9.79
N ARG A 35 4.02 16.40 9.76
CA ARG A 35 3.26 17.65 9.63
C ARG A 35 2.38 17.70 8.37
N ASP A 36 2.87 17.15 7.26
CA ASP A 36 2.11 17.05 6.00
C ASP A 36 0.82 16.26 6.15
N TRP A 37 0.89 15.11 6.82
CA TRP A 37 -0.29 14.31 7.08
C TRP A 37 -1.20 15.03 8.07
N GLN A 38 -0.64 15.66 9.10
CA GLN A 38 -1.43 16.42 10.08
C GLN A 38 -2.28 17.50 9.43
N LYS A 39 -1.66 18.29 8.56
CA LYS A 39 -2.37 19.26 7.74
C LYS A 39 -3.45 18.60 6.89
N HIS A 40 -3.13 17.48 6.23
CA HIS A 40 -4.07 16.79 5.34
C HIS A 40 -5.36 16.33 6.04
N TRP A 41 -5.29 15.75 7.24
CA TRP A 41 -6.49 15.28 7.93
C TRP A 41 -7.28 16.43 8.58
N LEU A 42 -6.59 17.45 9.11
CA LEU A 42 -7.24 18.64 9.67
C LEU A 42 -8.00 19.43 8.60
N GLU A 43 -7.43 19.62 7.40
CA GLU A 43 -8.09 20.29 6.27
C GLU A 43 -9.35 19.55 5.79
N ARG A 44 -9.43 18.25 6.09
CA ARG A 44 -10.59 17.41 5.77
C ARG A 44 -11.60 17.32 6.90
N GLY A 45 -11.38 18.04 8.01
CA GLY A 45 -12.30 18.12 9.13
C GLY A 45 -12.20 16.99 10.15
N PHE A 46 -11.12 16.20 10.12
CA PHE A 46 -10.89 15.16 11.12
C PHE A 46 -10.11 15.71 12.31
N GLU A 47 -10.47 15.28 13.51
CA GLU A 47 -9.87 15.79 14.76
C GLU A 47 -8.50 15.17 15.06
N SER A 48 -8.24 13.98 14.54
CA SER A 48 -7.02 13.22 14.79
C SER A 48 -6.65 12.31 13.62
N TRP A 49 -5.41 11.80 13.64
CA TRP A 49 -4.97 10.78 12.69
C TRP A 49 -5.83 9.51 12.80
N ASP A 50 -6.19 9.09 14.01
CA ASP A 50 -7.01 7.89 14.25
C ASP A 50 -8.41 8.06 13.66
N ASP A 51 -9.06 9.21 13.91
CA ASP A 51 -10.37 9.53 13.36
C ASP A 51 -10.36 9.48 11.81
N TRP A 52 -9.38 10.14 11.19
CA TRP A 52 -9.21 10.10 9.74
C TRP A 52 -8.98 8.69 9.18
N ARG A 53 -8.03 7.95 9.76
CA ARG A 53 -7.65 6.63 9.24
C ARG A 53 -8.73 5.57 9.50
N ASN A 54 -9.44 5.64 10.62
CA ASN A 54 -10.58 4.77 10.88
C ASN A 54 -11.71 5.02 9.86
N ASN A 55 -12.04 6.29 9.57
CA ASN A 55 -13.01 6.62 8.52
C ASN A 55 -12.55 6.14 7.13
N TYR A 56 -11.24 6.25 6.83
CA TYR A 56 -10.68 5.79 5.56
C TYR A 56 -10.84 4.28 5.33
N VAL A 57 -10.62 3.46 6.38
CA VAL A 57 -10.69 1.99 6.28
C VAL A 57 -12.05 1.41 6.62
N ALA A 58 -12.99 2.21 7.17
CA ALA A 58 -14.30 1.74 7.61
C ALA A 58 -15.05 0.89 6.56
N PRO A 59 -15.07 1.23 5.25
CA PRO A 59 -15.75 0.41 4.24
C PRO A 59 -15.16 -1.00 4.07
N LEU A 60 -13.93 -1.24 4.52
CA LEU A 60 -13.27 -2.54 4.45
C LEU A 60 -13.58 -3.42 5.66
N GLU A 61 -14.09 -2.84 6.75
CA GLU A 61 -14.31 -3.51 8.04
C GLU A 61 -13.10 -4.37 8.47
N PRO A 62 -11.88 -3.80 8.53
CA PRO A 62 -10.64 -4.57 8.56
C PRO A 62 -10.50 -5.53 9.76
N GLU A 63 -11.17 -5.22 10.88
CA GLU A 63 -11.22 -6.06 12.09
C GLU A 63 -11.99 -7.38 11.90
N LYS A 64 -12.84 -7.49 10.87
CA LYS A 64 -13.58 -8.73 10.56
C LYS A 64 -12.78 -9.72 9.74
N HIS A 65 -11.57 -9.34 9.34
CA HIS A 65 -10.75 -10.07 8.37
C HIS A 65 -9.58 -10.78 9.05
N ARG A 66 -9.14 -11.89 8.45
CA ARG A 66 -7.95 -12.62 8.88
C ARG A 66 -6.76 -12.15 8.05
N TRP A 67 -5.90 -11.35 8.67
CA TRP A 67 -4.73 -10.80 8.03
C TRP A 67 -3.53 -11.75 8.13
N LYS A 68 -2.75 -11.75 7.05
CA LYS A 68 -1.53 -12.55 6.91
C LYS A 68 -0.40 -11.68 6.38
N ILE A 69 0.80 -11.88 6.89
CA ILE A 69 2.01 -11.22 6.41
C ILE A 69 2.72 -12.14 5.43
N TYR A 70 3.16 -11.53 4.33
CA TYR A 70 4.02 -12.16 3.34
C TYR A 70 5.27 -11.32 3.14
N ARG A 71 6.43 -11.97 3.00
CA ARG A 71 7.65 -11.34 2.51
C ARG A 71 7.69 -11.40 1.00
N ILE A 72 8.09 -10.30 0.36
CA ILE A 72 8.25 -10.20 -1.08
C ILE A 72 9.73 -10.29 -1.42
N LYS A 73 10.20 -11.45 -1.91
CA LYS A 73 11.64 -11.65 -2.21
C LYS A 73 12.11 -10.87 -3.44
N ASN A 74 11.24 -10.72 -4.44
CA ASN A 74 11.53 -10.02 -5.70
C ASN A 74 10.56 -8.85 -5.88
N ALA A 75 10.62 -7.88 -4.98
CA ALA A 75 9.67 -6.76 -4.96
C ALA A 75 9.68 -5.92 -6.24
N ASN A 76 10.82 -5.76 -6.92
CA ASN A 76 10.89 -5.05 -8.21
C ASN A 76 10.20 -5.81 -9.37
N GLN A 77 9.88 -7.10 -9.22
CA GLN A 77 9.13 -7.88 -10.20
C GLN A 77 7.65 -7.99 -9.84
N ASP A 78 7.33 -8.24 -8.57
CA ASP A 78 5.95 -8.52 -8.15
C ASP A 78 5.16 -7.25 -7.82
N VAL A 79 5.76 -6.24 -7.19
CA VAL A 79 5.06 -4.98 -6.83
C VAL A 79 4.52 -4.24 -8.06
N PRO A 80 5.20 -4.19 -9.22
CA PRO A 80 4.62 -3.62 -10.43
C PRO A 80 3.30 -4.27 -10.89
N LEU A 81 3.04 -5.53 -10.49
CA LEU A 81 1.80 -6.28 -10.81
C LEU A 81 0.68 -6.06 -9.80
N ILE A 82 0.94 -5.34 -8.70
CA ILE A 82 -0.07 -4.98 -7.71
C ILE A 82 -0.90 -3.80 -8.25
N TYR A 83 -2.20 -3.79 -7.93
CA TYR A 83 -3.07 -2.67 -8.23
C TYR A 83 -2.89 -1.55 -7.21
N ALA A 84 -2.80 -0.33 -7.72
CA ALA A 84 -2.57 0.88 -6.95
C ALA A 84 -3.77 1.25 -6.06
N VAL A 85 -3.51 2.10 -5.05
CA VAL A 85 -4.54 2.50 -4.09
C VAL A 85 -5.68 3.26 -4.78
N PRO A 86 -6.95 2.84 -4.64
CA PRO A 86 -8.11 3.49 -5.27
C PRO A 86 -8.52 4.78 -4.52
N SER A 87 -7.56 5.65 -4.19
CA SER A 87 -7.85 6.94 -3.58
C SER A 87 -8.26 7.95 -4.64
N ARG A 88 -9.14 8.89 -4.27
CA ARG A 88 -9.56 9.99 -5.13
C ARG A 88 -8.40 10.74 -5.78
N GLY A 89 -7.35 11.06 -5.00
CA GLY A 89 -6.21 11.83 -5.50
C GLY A 89 -5.41 11.11 -6.59
N TRP A 90 -5.25 9.78 -6.49
CA TRP A 90 -4.60 9.00 -7.54
C TRP A 90 -5.52 8.72 -8.73
N GLN A 91 -6.81 8.48 -8.47
CA GLN A 91 -7.82 8.29 -9.51
C GLN A 91 -7.91 9.48 -10.46
N GLU A 92 -8.08 10.68 -9.89
CA GLU A 92 -8.22 11.92 -10.65
C GLU A 92 -6.97 12.25 -11.46
N LYS A 93 -5.78 11.93 -10.92
CA LYS A 93 -4.51 12.32 -11.55
C LYS A 93 -3.92 11.29 -12.50
N CYS A 94 -4.10 9.98 -12.24
CA CYS A 94 -3.31 8.93 -12.90
C CYS A 94 -4.15 7.85 -13.59
N TYR A 95 -5.43 7.67 -13.21
CA TYR A 95 -6.17 6.47 -13.61
C TYR A 95 -7.11 6.68 -14.80
N ALA A 96 -7.20 7.89 -15.35
CA ALA A 96 -7.99 8.19 -16.55
C ALA A 96 -9.42 7.65 -16.47
N GLY A 97 -10.11 7.93 -15.35
CA GLY A 97 -11.48 7.47 -15.10
C GLY A 97 -11.62 6.04 -14.57
N GLN A 98 -10.54 5.27 -14.46
CA GLN A 98 -10.56 3.95 -13.83
C GLN A 98 -10.47 4.04 -12.30
N LYS A 99 -11.05 3.05 -11.59
CA LYS A 99 -11.00 2.98 -10.12
C LYS A 99 -9.58 2.70 -9.58
N THR A 100 -8.80 1.91 -10.31
CA THR A 100 -7.41 1.57 -9.99
C THR A 100 -6.70 1.10 -11.27
N LYS A 101 -5.36 1.08 -11.26
CA LYS A 101 -4.47 0.56 -12.31
C LYS A 101 -3.35 -0.26 -11.67
N MET A 102 -2.69 -1.13 -12.42
CA MET A 102 -1.46 -1.73 -11.91
C MET A 102 -0.37 -0.66 -11.73
N ILE A 103 0.50 -0.87 -10.76
CA ILE A 103 1.63 0.03 -10.49
C ILE A 103 2.47 0.26 -11.75
N LYS A 104 2.79 -0.81 -12.49
CA LYS A 104 3.56 -0.71 -13.76
C LYS A 104 2.93 0.21 -14.80
N ASP A 105 1.59 0.29 -14.84
CA ASP A 105 0.86 1.02 -15.88
C ASP A 105 0.87 2.54 -15.65
N ILE A 106 1.31 2.98 -14.47
CA ILE A 106 1.33 4.40 -14.10
C ILE A 106 2.75 4.92 -13.80
N LEU A 107 3.79 4.08 -13.87
CA LEU A 107 5.16 4.50 -13.53
C LEU A 107 5.67 5.66 -14.36
N THR A 108 5.31 5.69 -15.64
CA THR A 108 5.73 6.73 -16.60
C THR A 108 4.81 7.95 -16.59
N HIS A 109 3.72 7.93 -15.82
CA HIS A 109 2.82 9.07 -15.73
C HIS A 109 3.53 10.26 -15.06
N PRO A 110 3.43 11.50 -15.56
CA PRO A 110 4.15 12.65 -15.00
C PRO A 110 3.92 12.84 -13.49
N THR A 111 2.69 12.67 -13.02
CA THR A 111 2.34 12.71 -11.59
C THR A 111 3.12 11.72 -10.72
N VAL A 112 3.60 10.62 -11.28
CA VAL A 112 4.42 9.62 -10.60
C VAL A 112 5.91 9.90 -10.80
N ALA A 113 6.33 10.06 -12.06
CA ALA A 113 7.73 10.27 -12.42
C ALA A 113 8.34 11.54 -11.80
N GLU A 114 7.53 12.59 -11.64
CA GLU A 114 7.96 13.88 -11.07
C GLU A 114 7.66 14.00 -9.58
N ASN A 115 7.08 12.96 -8.96
CA ASN A 115 6.68 13.02 -7.56
C ASN A 115 7.87 13.03 -6.61
N GLU A 116 8.13 14.17 -5.98
CA GLU A 116 9.20 14.36 -4.99
C GLU A 116 9.17 13.30 -3.87
N LYS A 117 7.98 12.91 -3.37
CA LYS A 117 7.88 11.89 -2.32
C LYS A 117 8.32 10.51 -2.81
N VAL A 118 8.06 10.17 -4.07
CA VAL A 118 8.52 8.90 -4.67
C VAL A 118 10.05 8.95 -4.89
N LYS A 119 10.58 10.05 -5.40
CA LYS A 119 12.04 10.22 -5.59
C LYS A 119 12.80 10.11 -4.27
N LEU A 120 12.35 10.84 -3.25
CA LEU A 120 12.94 10.78 -1.90
C LEU A 120 12.85 9.37 -1.31
N MET A 121 11.75 8.65 -1.57
CA MET A 121 11.58 7.26 -1.12
C MET A 121 12.53 6.30 -1.84
N ILE A 122 12.86 6.53 -3.12
CA ILE A 122 13.87 5.74 -3.85
C ILE A 122 15.26 5.97 -3.25
N GLU A 123 15.59 7.22 -2.93
CA GLU A 123 16.90 7.60 -2.37
C GLU A 123 17.09 7.11 -0.94
N ASN A 124 16.03 7.16 -0.13
CA ASN A 124 16.06 6.87 1.30
C ASN A 124 15.11 5.73 1.67
N PHE A 125 15.12 4.65 0.87
CA PHE A 125 14.19 3.55 1.07
C PHE A 125 14.42 2.88 2.44
N PRO A 126 13.37 2.67 3.26
CA PRO A 126 13.55 2.11 4.59
C PRO A 126 13.96 0.64 4.54
N TYR A 127 14.90 0.24 5.40
CA TYR A 127 15.40 -1.14 5.49
C TYR A 127 14.30 -2.15 5.86
N GLN A 128 13.26 -1.71 6.56
CA GLN A 128 12.05 -2.50 6.81
C GLN A 128 10.85 -1.73 6.30
N THR A 129 10.14 -2.32 5.35
CA THR A 129 8.95 -1.73 4.75
C THR A 129 7.80 -2.71 4.81
N MET A 130 6.62 -2.23 5.19
CA MET A 130 5.38 -2.96 5.07
C MET A 130 4.43 -2.24 4.12
N LEU A 131 3.86 -2.97 3.16
CA LEU A 131 2.71 -2.57 2.37
C LEU A 131 1.44 -3.18 2.97
N THR A 132 0.28 -2.67 2.61
CA THR A 132 -0.99 -3.28 3.00
C THR A 132 -1.95 -3.32 1.83
N GLY A 133 -2.55 -4.49 1.59
CA GLY A 133 -3.48 -4.68 0.49
C GLY A 133 -4.54 -5.73 0.78
N ILE A 134 -5.46 -5.87 -0.16
CA ILE A 134 -6.50 -6.89 -0.17
C ILE A 134 -6.42 -7.71 -1.45
N ILE A 135 -6.87 -8.95 -1.35
CA ILE A 135 -7.08 -9.83 -2.50
C ILE A 135 -8.55 -9.75 -2.89
N ASN A 136 -8.83 -9.28 -4.11
CA ASN A 136 -10.16 -9.26 -4.70
C ASN A 136 -10.10 -9.87 -6.11
N LYS A 137 -10.88 -10.92 -6.37
CA LYS A 137 -11.01 -11.58 -7.68
C LYS A 137 -9.64 -11.81 -8.37
N GLU A 138 -8.73 -12.45 -7.67
CA GLU A 138 -7.35 -12.80 -8.10
C GLU A 138 -6.37 -11.63 -8.25
N ARG A 139 -6.69 -10.46 -7.71
CA ARG A 139 -5.83 -9.28 -7.77
C ARG A 139 -5.48 -8.80 -6.38
N ILE A 140 -4.22 -8.42 -6.17
CA ILE A 140 -3.85 -7.64 -4.98
C ILE A 140 -4.10 -6.17 -5.29
N VAL A 141 -4.89 -5.50 -4.47
CA VAL A 141 -5.12 -4.05 -4.51
C VAL A 141 -4.56 -3.44 -3.24
N LEU A 142 -3.68 -2.44 -3.38
CA LEU A 142 -3.14 -1.71 -2.23
C LEU A 142 -4.23 -0.90 -1.54
N ILE A 143 -4.15 -0.88 -0.23
CA ILE A 143 -4.89 0.03 0.64
C ILE A 143 -3.96 1.12 1.16
N GLU A 144 -2.70 0.75 1.44
CA GLU A 144 -1.67 1.66 1.93
C GLU A 144 -0.30 1.25 1.37
N GLY A 145 0.61 2.22 1.29
CA GLY A 145 1.98 1.99 0.84
C GLY A 145 2.22 2.46 -0.59
N MET A 146 1.35 3.28 -1.16
CA MET A 146 1.41 3.67 -2.57
C MET A 146 2.76 4.28 -2.99
N HIS A 147 3.29 5.26 -2.24
CA HIS A 147 4.59 5.86 -2.57
C HIS A 147 5.74 4.85 -2.47
N ARG A 148 5.70 3.95 -1.48
CA ARG A 148 6.67 2.86 -1.30
C ARG A 148 6.59 1.87 -2.45
N ALA A 149 5.38 1.49 -2.86
CA ALA A 149 5.17 0.59 -4.00
C ALA A 149 5.68 1.19 -5.32
N LEU A 150 5.44 2.48 -5.55
CA LEU A 150 5.98 3.21 -6.70
C LEU A 150 7.51 3.27 -6.68
N ALA A 151 8.12 3.46 -5.51
CA ALA A 151 9.57 3.45 -5.36
C ALA A 151 10.14 2.05 -5.64
N LEU A 152 9.59 1.01 -4.98
CA LEU A 152 9.99 -0.39 -5.17
C LEU A 152 9.93 -0.83 -6.64
N ALA A 153 8.90 -0.42 -7.36
CA ALA A 153 8.73 -0.74 -8.78
C ALA A 153 9.75 -0.05 -9.71
N GLN A 154 10.44 1.00 -9.25
CA GLN A 154 11.46 1.71 -10.01
C GLN A 154 12.89 1.34 -9.58
N MET A 155 13.06 0.81 -8.37
CA MET A 155 14.37 0.45 -7.82
C MET A 155 14.93 -0.81 -8.48
N LYS A 156 16.21 -0.74 -8.88
CA LYS A 156 16.95 -1.90 -9.41
C LYS A 156 17.46 -2.82 -8.31
N ASN A 157 17.91 -2.23 -7.20
CA ASN A 157 18.48 -2.93 -6.05
C ASN A 157 17.74 -2.48 -4.79
N ILE A 158 16.99 -3.39 -4.19
CA ILE A 158 16.26 -3.14 -2.94
C ILE A 158 17.13 -3.65 -1.81
N LYS A 159 17.48 -2.77 -0.87
CA LYS A 159 18.21 -3.13 0.35
C LYS A 159 17.19 -3.19 1.48
N GLY A 160 17.01 -4.37 2.06
CA GLY A 160 16.12 -4.58 3.19
C GLY A 160 14.88 -5.42 2.88
N ASP A 161 14.04 -5.54 3.89
CA ASP A 161 12.90 -6.42 3.90
C ASP A 161 11.62 -5.70 3.46
N VAL A 162 10.96 -6.30 2.47
CA VAL A 162 9.64 -5.85 2.00
C VAL A 162 8.61 -6.88 2.42
N LEU A 163 7.71 -6.44 3.31
CA LEU A 163 6.56 -7.20 3.77
C LEU A 163 5.29 -6.63 3.16
N ILE A 164 4.25 -7.45 3.07
CA ILE A 164 2.90 -7.03 2.75
C ILE A 164 1.89 -7.76 3.63
N ALA A 165 1.04 -7.00 4.30
CA ALA A 165 -0.12 -7.53 4.99
C ALA A 165 -1.29 -7.66 4.00
N LEU A 166 -1.89 -8.84 3.95
CA LEU A 166 -2.97 -9.18 3.03
C LEU A 166 -4.14 -9.86 3.75
N THR A 167 -5.33 -9.61 3.24
CA THR A 167 -6.54 -10.39 3.53
C THR A 167 -7.38 -10.58 2.26
N GLN A 168 -8.28 -11.55 2.28
CA GLN A 168 -9.32 -11.72 1.26
C GLN A 168 -10.40 -10.65 1.46
N PHE A 169 -10.89 -10.06 0.37
CA PHE A 169 -12.00 -9.10 0.41
C PHE A 169 -12.98 -9.37 -0.73
N GLU A 170 -14.24 -9.63 -0.39
CA GLU A 170 -15.33 -9.98 -1.31
C GLU A 170 -16.36 -8.84 -1.52
N GLY A 171 -15.92 -7.59 -1.36
CA GLY A 171 -16.73 -6.40 -1.68
C GLY A 171 -16.55 -5.85 -3.09
#